data_AF-A0A7V4P885-F1
#
_entry.id   AF-A0A7V4P885-F1
#
_cell.length_a   1.000
_cell.length_b   1.000
_cell.length_c   1.000
_cell.angle_alpha   90.00
_cell.angle_beta   90.00
_cell.angle_gamma   90.00
#
_symmetry.space_group_name_H-M   'P 1'
#
loop_
_entity.id
_entity.type
_entity.pdbx_description
1 polymer ?
#
loop_
_entity_poly.entity_id
_entity_poly.type
_entity_poly.pdbx_seq_one_letter_code
_entity_poly.pdbx_strand_id
1 'polypeptide(L)'
;MPVRLAILLLTLFVAAAQAQTPARPPVVLTDEGRRVHAGSFVFDGHNDLPWELRTKADSSFDKRDIRQPQPAMHTDIPRLRKGGVGAQFWSVYVPAETAKKGTALHDTLEQIELVKTMIARYPDVFETARTAADVERIAASGKIASLIGVEGGHAIEDSLENLRRLHALGAGYMTLTHSDTLA
;
A
#
# COMPACT_ATOMS: atom_id res chain seq x y z
N MET A 1 -3.31 -50.71 57.86
CA MET A 1 -2.19 -50.36 56.95
C MET A 1 -2.76 -49.60 55.76
N PRO A 2 -2.48 -48.30 55.57
CA PRO A 2 -2.99 -47.57 54.43
C PRO A 2 -2.05 -47.75 53.23
N VAL A 3 -2.58 -48.25 52.12
CA VAL A 3 -1.86 -48.34 50.84
C VAL A 3 -1.82 -46.93 50.23
N ARG A 4 -0.62 -46.37 50.06
CA ARG A 4 -0.40 -45.10 49.35
C ARG A 4 -0.44 -45.37 47.84
N LEU A 5 -1.45 -44.83 47.16
CA LEU A 5 -1.55 -44.85 45.70
C LEU A 5 -0.65 -43.75 45.14
N ALA A 6 0.49 -44.12 44.55
CA ALA A 6 1.35 -43.19 43.83
C ALA A 6 0.80 -42.99 42.41
N ILE A 7 0.28 -41.80 42.11
CA ILE A 7 -0.14 -41.42 40.76
C ILE A 7 1.11 -40.91 40.03
N LEU A 8 1.58 -41.68 39.04
CA LEU A 8 2.66 -41.30 38.15
C LEU A 8 2.08 -40.38 37.06
N LEU A 9 2.34 -39.07 37.14
CA LEU A 9 1.98 -38.11 36.09
C LEU A 9 2.99 -38.24 34.93
N LEU A 10 2.55 -38.87 33.83
CA LEU A 10 3.30 -38.94 32.58
C LEU A 10 3.02 -37.65 31.79
N THR A 11 3.93 -36.68 31.83
CA THR A 11 3.86 -35.48 30.97
C THR A 11 4.28 -35.84 29.54
N LEU A 12 3.31 -36.00 28.63
CA LEU A 12 3.58 -36.08 27.19
C LEU A 12 4.02 -34.70 26.67
N PHE A 13 5.29 -34.57 26.31
CA PHE A 13 5.77 -33.47 25.46
C PHE A 13 5.38 -33.78 24.01
N VAL A 14 4.33 -33.12 23.51
CA VAL A 14 4.04 -33.09 22.07
C VAL A 14 4.91 -31.99 21.46
N ALA A 15 6.01 -32.39 20.82
CA ALA A 15 6.77 -31.48 19.97
C ALA A 15 5.90 -31.13 18.75
N ALA A 16 5.42 -29.90 18.67
CA ALA A 16 4.76 -29.39 17.47
C ALA A 16 5.79 -29.31 16.34
N ALA A 17 5.77 -30.27 15.42
CA ALA A 17 6.52 -30.18 14.19
C ALA A 17 5.97 -29.00 13.37
N GLN A 18 6.72 -27.91 13.28
CA GLN A 18 6.41 -26.84 12.34
C GLN A 18 6.56 -27.41 10.93
N ALA A 19 5.45 -27.61 10.23
CA ALA A 19 5.46 -27.99 8.84
C ALA A 19 6.22 -26.92 8.04
N GLN A 20 7.38 -27.27 7.49
CA GLN A 20 8.08 -26.42 6.55
C GLN A 20 7.21 -26.27 5.31
N THR A 21 6.75 -25.05 5.06
CA THR A 21 6.00 -24.73 3.84
C THR A 21 6.88 -25.11 2.64
N PRO A 22 6.43 -26.00 1.74
CA PRO A 22 7.23 -26.40 0.60
C PRO A 22 7.60 -25.17 -0.23
N ALA A 23 8.87 -25.08 -0.62
CA ALA A 23 9.35 -23.97 -1.44
C ALA A 23 8.54 -23.91 -2.74
N ARG A 24 7.97 -22.74 -3.03
CA ARG A 24 7.25 -22.54 -4.29
C ARG A 24 8.21 -22.76 -5.47
N PRO A 25 7.79 -23.46 -6.54
CA PRO A 25 8.60 -23.58 -7.74
C PRO A 25 8.86 -22.19 -8.35
N PRO A 26 9.94 -22.05 -9.15
CA PRO A 26 10.21 -20.79 -9.85
C PRO A 26 9.01 -20.35 -10.69
N VAL A 27 8.68 -19.06 -10.65
CA VAL A 27 7.63 -18.50 -11.50
C VAL A 27 8.16 -18.48 -12.95
N VAL A 28 7.52 -19.25 -13.83
CA VAL A 28 7.82 -19.26 -15.26
C VAL A 28 6.81 -18.37 -15.98
N LEU A 29 7.29 -17.29 -16.59
CA LEU A 29 6.43 -16.43 -17.41
C LEU A 29 6.21 -17.06 -18.79
N THR A 30 5.03 -17.66 -18.98
CA THR A 30 4.59 -18.26 -20.24
C THR A 30 4.15 -17.21 -21.26
N ASP A 31 4.06 -17.59 -22.54
CA ASP A 31 3.55 -16.68 -23.58
C ASP A 31 2.06 -16.40 -23.42
N GLU A 32 1.29 -17.35 -22.91
CA GLU A 32 -0.09 -17.10 -22.49
C GLU A 32 -0.16 -16.07 -21.36
N GLY A 33 0.71 -16.20 -20.34
CA GLY A 33 0.80 -15.23 -19.26
C GLY A 33 1.15 -13.83 -19.76
N ARG A 34 2.10 -13.72 -20.70
CA ARG A 34 2.40 -12.45 -21.40
C ARG A 34 1.20 -11.90 -22.14
N ARG A 35 0.48 -12.73 -22.90
CA ARG A 35 -0.69 -12.33 -23.68
C ARG A 35 -1.83 -11.83 -22.78
N VAL A 36 -2.12 -12.54 -21.68
CA VAL A 36 -3.14 -12.13 -20.72
C VAL A 36 -2.75 -10.81 -20.05
N HIS A 37 -1.50 -10.70 -19.61
CA HIS A 37 -1.00 -9.47 -19.00
C HIS A 37 -1.06 -8.26 -19.96
N ALA A 38 -0.71 -8.45 -21.23
CA ALA A 38 -0.77 -7.40 -22.25
C ALA A 38 -2.18 -7.12 -22.79
N GLY A 39 -3.17 -7.98 -22.46
CA GLY A 39 -4.56 -7.82 -22.91
C GLY A 39 -5.33 -6.73 -22.14
N SER A 40 -4.76 -6.22 -21.04
CA SER A 40 -5.30 -5.11 -20.26
C SER A 40 -4.14 -4.39 -19.56
N PHE A 41 -4.44 -3.40 -18.73
CA PHE A 41 -3.49 -2.82 -17.79
C PHE A 41 -3.68 -3.40 -16.39
N VAL A 42 -2.63 -3.33 -15.58
CA VAL A 42 -2.71 -3.62 -14.15
C VAL A 42 -3.32 -2.42 -13.43
N PHE A 43 -4.38 -2.68 -12.68
CA PHE A 43 -4.87 -1.77 -11.64
C PHE A 43 -4.41 -2.33 -10.29
N ASP A 44 -3.39 -1.71 -9.73
CA ASP A 44 -2.91 -2.06 -8.40
C ASP A 44 -3.66 -1.27 -7.31
N GLY A 45 -4.10 -2.00 -6.29
CA GLY A 45 -4.96 -1.49 -5.24
C GLY A 45 -4.22 -0.79 -4.09
N HIS A 46 -2.90 -0.89 -4.01
CA HIS A 46 -2.15 -0.40 -2.85
C HIS A 46 -0.62 -0.32 -3.09
N ASN A 47 -0.06 0.89 -3.08
CA ASN A 47 1.39 1.10 -3.19
C ASN A 47 1.89 2.22 -2.26
N ASP A 48 2.86 1.88 -1.41
CA ASP A 48 3.44 2.75 -0.37
C ASP A 48 4.58 3.67 -0.85
N LEU A 49 4.72 3.90 -2.15
CA LEU A 49 5.71 4.85 -2.67
C LEU A 49 5.69 6.21 -1.94
N PRO A 50 4.54 6.81 -1.56
CA PRO A 50 4.53 8.04 -0.77
C PRO A 50 5.25 7.89 0.59
N TRP A 51 5.04 6.78 1.30
CA TRP A 51 5.71 6.52 2.58
C TRP A 51 7.22 6.31 2.40
N GLU A 52 7.63 5.59 1.36
CA GLU A 52 9.03 5.40 1.01
C GLU A 52 9.72 6.74 0.70
N LEU A 53 9.05 7.65 0.01
CA LEU A 53 9.56 9.00 -0.25
C LEU A 53 9.64 9.85 1.01
N ARG A 54 8.62 9.81 1.88
CA ARG A 54 8.63 10.52 3.17
C ARG A 54 9.82 10.10 4.02
N THR A 55 10.08 8.81 4.11
CA THR A 55 11.09 8.25 5.02
C THR A 55 12.51 8.16 4.44
N LYS A 56 12.65 7.96 3.12
CA LYS A 56 13.96 7.76 2.47
C LYS A 56 14.42 8.95 1.62
N ALA A 57 13.59 9.98 1.48
CA ALA A 57 13.87 11.14 0.63
C ALA A 57 13.35 12.47 1.19
N ASP A 58 12.93 12.53 2.46
CA ASP A 58 12.35 13.73 3.08
C ASP A 58 11.23 14.35 2.22
N SER A 59 10.37 13.50 1.65
CA SER A 59 9.27 13.90 0.75
C SER A 59 9.71 14.68 -0.50
N SER A 60 10.98 14.56 -0.93
CA SER A 60 11.54 15.32 -2.05
C SER A 60 11.82 14.46 -3.27
N PHE A 61 11.15 14.79 -4.39
CA PHE A 61 11.44 14.21 -5.70
C PHE A 61 12.76 14.71 -6.32
N ASP A 62 13.34 15.79 -5.79
CA ASP A 62 14.68 16.23 -6.20
C ASP A 62 15.77 15.37 -5.55
N LYS A 63 15.55 14.94 -4.30
CA LYS A 63 16.42 13.94 -3.64
C LYS A 63 16.21 12.54 -4.21
N ARG A 64 15.01 12.24 -4.70
CA ARG A 64 14.62 10.92 -5.19
C ARG A 64 13.74 11.02 -6.45
N ASP A 65 14.39 11.12 -7.60
CA ASP A 65 13.69 11.15 -8.89
C ASP A 65 13.23 9.75 -9.32
N ILE A 66 11.95 9.45 -9.17
CA ILE A 66 11.35 8.16 -9.55
C ILE A 66 11.28 7.94 -11.07
N ARG A 67 11.66 8.93 -11.90
CA ARG A 67 11.90 8.72 -13.33
C ARG A 67 13.11 7.82 -13.58
N GLN A 68 14.05 7.79 -12.63
CA GLN A 68 15.21 6.92 -12.65
C GLN A 68 14.95 5.62 -11.88
N PRO A 69 15.65 4.52 -12.22
CA PRO A 69 15.56 3.26 -11.47
C PRO A 69 15.86 3.45 -9.98
N GLN A 70 15.04 2.84 -9.12
CA GLN A 70 15.17 2.96 -7.67
C GLN A 70 15.50 1.61 -7.04
N PRO A 71 16.77 1.20 -6.94
CA PRO A 71 17.14 -0.14 -6.48
C PRO A 71 16.79 -0.43 -5.02
N ALA A 72 16.66 0.61 -4.18
CA ALA A 72 16.30 0.50 -2.76
C ALA A 72 14.78 0.58 -2.49
N MET A 73 13.97 0.68 -3.54
CA MET A 73 12.50 0.74 -3.49
C MET A 73 11.93 -0.22 -4.53
N HIS A 74 10.64 -0.56 -4.40
CA HIS A 74 9.98 -1.43 -5.38
C HIS A 74 9.41 -0.65 -6.57
N THR A 75 9.15 0.64 -6.39
CA THR A 75 8.42 1.46 -7.37
C THR A 75 9.31 2.53 -7.97
N ASP A 76 9.36 2.55 -9.31
CA ASP A 76 9.87 3.63 -10.15
C ASP A 76 9.13 3.62 -11.48
N ILE A 77 9.18 4.73 -12.23
CA ILE A 77 8.45 4.89 -13.49
C ILE A 77 8.85 3.80 -14.51
N PRO A 78 10.14 3.48 -14.74
CA PRO A 78 10.52 2.39 -15.62
C PRO A 78 9.86 1.04 -15.26
N ARG A 79 9.81 0.68 -13.97
CA ARG A 79 9.17 -0.56 -13.51
C ARG A 79 7.65 -0.53 -13.64
N LEU A 80 7.00 0.60 -13.32
CA LEU A 80 5.55 0.75 -13.52
C LEU A 80 5.16 0.55 -14.99
N ARG A 81 5.94 1.14 -15.92
CA ARG A 81 5.73 0.96 -17.36
C ARG A 81 5.99 -0.48 -17.80
N LYS A 82 7.10 -1.08 -17.36
CA LYS A 82 7.46 -2.46 -17.69
C LYS A 82 6.42 -3.47 -17.15
N GLY A 83 5.85 -3.19 -15.99
CA GLY A 83 4.81 -4.01 -15.35
C GLY A 83 3.39 -3.75 -15.84
N GLY A 84 3.20 -2.92 -16.87
CA GLY A 84 1.89 -2.67 -17.46
C GLY A 84 0.90 -1.98 -16.53
N VAL A 85 1.38 -1.22 -15.53
CA VAL A 85 0.49 -0.51 -14.60
C VAL A 85 -0.18 0.64 -15.33
N GLY A 86 -1.51 0.62 -15.39
CA GLY A 86 -2.33 1.69 -15.96
C GLY A 86 -3.15 2.44 -14.91
N ALA A 87 -3.30 1.86 -13.72
CA ALA A 87 -3.95 2.52 -12.59
C ALA A 87 -3.32 2.09 -11.26
N GLN A 88 -3.22 3.02 -10.32
CA GLN A 88 -2.61 2.80 -9.02
C GLN A 88 -3.35 3.62 -7.95
N PHE A 89 -3.78 2.94 -6.89
CA PHE A 89 -4.04 3.61 -5.63
C PHE A 89 -2.73 3.82 -4.87
N TRP A 90 -2.37 5.07 -4.65
CA TRP A 90 -1.25 5.46 -3.80
C TRP A 90 -1.71 5.50 -2.35
N SER A 91 -1.06 4.71 -1.50
CA SER A 91 -1.38 4.68 -0.07
C SER A 91 -0.94 5.99 0.59
N VAL A 92 -1.87 6.68 1.25
CA VAL A 92 -1.57 7.78 2.18
C VAL A 92 -1.55 7.22 3.60
N TYR A 93 -0.56 6.37 3.83
CA TYR A 93 -0.28 5.73 5.10
C TYR A 93 0.33 6.68 6.13
N VAL A 94 -0.11 6.55 7.37
CA VAL A 94 0.55 7.13 8.55
C VAL A 94 0.62 6.10 9.69
N PRO A 95 1.72 6.03 10.47
CA PRO A 95 1.85 5.08 11.56
C PRO A 95 0.73 5.22 12.61
N ALA A 96 0.28 4.11 13.18
CA ALA A 96 -0.77 4.12 14.21
C ALA A 96 -0.44 5.00 15.43
N GLU A 97 0.86 5.15 15.74
CA GLU A 97 1.35 6.02 16.82
C GLU A 97 0.98 7.51 16.62
N THR A 98 0.69 7.94 15.39
CA THR A 98 0.20 9.31 15.13
C THR A 98 -1.15 9.58 15.79
N ALA A 99 -1.97 8.55 16.04
CA ALA A 99 -3.23 8.65 16.76
C ALA A 99 -2.99 9.10 18.21
N LYS A 100 -2.03 8.47 18.91
CA LYS A 100 -1.67 8.83 20.29
C LYS A 100 -1.08 10.24 20.41
N LYS A 101 -0.45 10.70 19.32
CA LYS A 101 0.13 12.05 19.23
C LYS A 101 -0.89 13.12 18.82
N GLY A 102 -2.09 12.76 18.36
CA GLY A 102 -3.06 13.70 17.79
C GLY A 102 -2.56 14.37 16.50
N THR A 103 -1.83 13.62 15.68
CA THR A 103 -1.20 14.12 14.43
C THR A 103 -1.64 13.33 13.20
N ALA A 104 -2.52 12.34 13.36
CA ALA A 104 -2.87 11.41 12.29
C ALA A 104 -3.49 12.10 11.08
N LEU A 105 -4.41 13.05 11.30
CA LEU A 105 -4.98 13.83 10.20
C LEU A 105 -3.92 14.69 9.53
N HIS A 106 -3.09 15.39 10.30
CA HIS A 106 -2.05 16.28 9.78
C HIS A 106 -1.09 15.53 8.84
N ASP A 107 -0.51 14.42 9.32
CA ASP A 107 0.41 13.60 8.56
C ASP A 107 -0.29 13.00 7.31
N THR A 108 -1.56 12.63 7.41
CA THR A 108 -2.34 12.12 6.27
C THR A 108 -2.51 13.19 5.19
N LEU A 109 -2.77 14.44 5.59
CA LEU A 109 -2.87 15.57 4.67
C LEU A 109 -1.54 15.82 3.95
N GLU A 110 -0.40 15.73 4.65
CA GLU A 110 0.92 15.85 4.01
C GLU A 110 1.16 14.73 2.99
N GLN A 111 0.78 13.49 3.31
CA GLN A 111 0.88 12.36 2.38
C GLN A 111 0.01 12.55 1.13
N ILE A 112 -1.20 13.09 1.29
CA ILE A 112 -2.07 13.49 0.17
C ILE A 112 -1.39 14.53 -0.72
N GLU A 113 -0.80 15.56 -0.12
CA GLU A 113 -0.10 16.61 -0.87
C GLU A 113 1.17 16.07 -1.54
N LEU A 114 1.85 15.09 -0.96
CA LEU A 114 2.97 14.40 -1.58
C LEU A 114 2.54 13.64 -2.85
N VAL A 115 1.41 12.93 -2.81
CA VAL A 115 0.83 12.28 -4.00
C VAL A 115 0.46 13.31 -5.07
N LYS A 116 -0.18 14.42 -4.71
CA LYS A 116 -0.50 15.49 -5.67
C LYS A 116 0.75 16.11 -6.28
N THR A 117 1.78 16.34 -5.47
CA THR A 117 3.08 16.85 -5.90
C THR A 117 3.75 15.88 -6.89
N MET A 118 3.68 14.58 -6.63
CA MET A 118 4.17 13.55 -7.55
C MET A 118 3.48 13.64 -8.92
N ILE A 119 2.15 13.72 -8.92
CA ILE A 119 1.36 13.80 -10.16
C ILE A 119 1.72 15.07 -10.94
N ALA A 120 1.81 16.21 -10.25
CA ALA A 120 2.21 17.47 -10.86
C ALA A 120 3.66 17.48 -11.38
N ARG A 121 4.57 16.73 -10.74
CA ARG A 121 5.98 16.63 -11.14
C ARG A 121 6.19 15.82 -12.41
N TYR A 122 5.35 14.80 -12.64
CA TYR A 122 5.43 13.90 -13.80
C TYR A 122 4.09 13.82 -14.56
N PRO A 123 3.62 14.95 -15.13
CA PRO A 123 2.28 15.04 -15.75
C PRO A 123 2.17 14.27 -17.08
N ASP A 124 3.30 13.91 -17.68
CA ASP A 124 3.43 13.01 -18.82
C ASP A 124 3.26 11.53 -18.44
N VAL A 125 3.33 11.21 -17.14
CA VAL A 125 3.25 9.84 -16.63
C VAL A 125 1.98 9.61 -15.82
N PHE A 126 1.64 10.51 -14.91
CA PHE A 126 0.53 10.37 -13.98
C PHE A 126 -0.57 11.38 -14.25
N GLU A 127 -1.80 10.99 -13.95
CA GLU A 127 -2.95 11.90 -13.94
C GLU A 127 -3.93 11.47 -12.85
N THR A 128 -4.50 12.42 -12.13
CA THR A 128 -5.46 12.14 -11.05
C THR A 128 -6.74 11.54 -11.62
N ALA A 129 -7.18 10.42 -11.04
CA ALA A 129 -8.48 9.80 -11.34
C ALA A 129 -9.38 9.82 -10.10
N ARG A 130 -10.69 10.06 -10.31
CA ARG A 130 -11.71 10.03 -9.25
C ARG A 130 -12.84 9.03 -9.52
N THR A 131 -12.94 8.58 -10.76
CA THR A 131 -13.99 7.67 -11.21
C THR A 131 -13.39 6.56 -12.07
N ALA A 132 -14.16 5.47 -12.28
CA ALA A 132 -13.77 4.42 -13.22
C ALA A 132 -13.59 4.97 -14.65
N ALA A 133 -14.44 5.91 -15.07
CA ALA A 133 -14.32 6.56 -16.37
C ALA A 133 -13.02 7.37 -16.51
N ASP A 134 -12.56 8.03 -15.43
CA ASP A 134 -11.24 8.68 -15.43
C ASP A 134 -10.13 7.65 -15.61
N VAL A 135 -10.21 6.53 -14.89
CA VAL A 135 -9.22 5.45 -14.98
C VAL A 135 -9.10 4.93 -16.40
N GLU A 136 -10.23 4.59 -17.04
CA GLU A 136 -10.26 4.11 -18.42
C GLU A 136 -9.69 5.14 -19.39
N ARG A 137 -10.13 6.40 -19.29
CA ARG A 137 -9.66 7.50 -20.16
C ARG A 137 -8.16 7.74 -20.01
N ILE A 138 -7.65 7.79 -18.78
CA ILE A 138 -6.25 8.07 -18.49
C ILE A 138 -5.36 6.90 -18.95
N ALA A 139 -5.74 5.67 -18.64
CA ALA A 139 -5.03 4.49 -19.08
C ALA A 139 -4.99 4.40 -20.62
N ALA A 140 -6.11 4.69 -21.30
CA ALA A 140 -6.17 4.74 -22.76
C ALA A 140 -5.27 5.83 -23.38
N SER A 141 -4.99 6.92 -22.65
CA SER A 141 -4.03 7.95 -23.07
C SER A 141 -2.57 7.55 -22.90
N GLY A 142 -2.30 6.36 -22.35
CA GLY A 142 -0.95 5.87 -22.05
C GLY A 142 -0.36 6.45 -20.77
N LYS A 143 -1.17 7.09 -19.91
CA LYS A 143 -0.76 7.53 -18.56
C LYS A 143 -1.20 6.53 -17.50
N ILE A 144 -0.73 6.73 -16.27
CA ILE A 144 -1.12 5.96 -15.10
C ILE A 144 -2.15 6.76 -14.30
N ALA A 145 -3.37 6.25 -14.26
CA ALA A 145 -4.45 6.77 -13.44
C ALA A 145 -4.05 6.67 -11.96
N SER A 146 -3.91 7.81 -11.30
CA SER A 146 -3.42 7.91 -9.94
C SER A 146 -4.56 8.29 -9.00
N LEU A 147 -4.85 7.40 -8.06
CA LEU A 147 -5.89 7.55 -7.05
C LEU A 147 -5.25 7.59 -5.65
N ILE A 148 -6.00 8.11 -4.68
CA ILE A 148 -5.56 8.21 -3.29
C ILE A 148 -6.36 7.22 -2.45
N GLY A 149 -5.66 6.45 -1.62
CA GLY A 149 -6.25 5.53 -0.67
C GLY A 149 -5.76 5.80 0.75
N VAL A 150 -6.67 6.11 1.67
CA VAL A 150 -6.32 6.36 3.07
C VAL A 150 -6.11 5.04 3.78
N GLU A 151 -4.96 4.84 4.42
CA GLU A 151 -4.64 3.59 5.12
C GLU A 151 -4.67 3.77 6.64
N GLY A 152 -5.80 3.38 7.23
CA GLY A 152 -6.04 3.38 8.66
C GLY A 152 -7.09 4.41 9.08
N GLY A 153 -8.11 3.95 9.80
CA GLY A 153 -9.21 4.80 10.26
C GLY A 153 -8.80 5.86 11.26
N HIS A 154 -7.65 5.72 11.94
CA HIS A 154 -7.13 6.78 12.82
C HIS A 154 -6.86 8.10 12.11
N ALA A 155 -6.70 8.09 10.79
CA ALA A 155 -6.55 9.29 9.98
C ALA A 155 -7.74 10.26 10.05
N ILE A 156 -8.95 9.79 10.43
CA ILE A 156 -10.11 10.67 10.59
C ILE A 156 -10.26 11.24 12.01
N GLU A 157 -9.47 10.77 12.97
CA GLU A 157 -9.51 11.22 14.37
C GLU A 157 -10.95 11.24 14.93
N ASP A 158 -11.67 10.12 14.74
CA ASP A 158 -13.07 9.92 15.14
C ASP A 158 -14.07 10.97 14.62
N SER A 159 -13.75 11.64 13.50
CA SER A 159 -14.58 12.69 12.91
C SER A 159 -15.08 12.35 11.50
N LEU A 160 -16.40 12.30 11.34
CA LEU A 160 -17.03 12.19 10.01
C LEU A 160 -16.81 13.43 9.15
N GLU A 161 -16.51 14.59 9.74
CA GLU A 161 -16.11 15.77 9.00
C GLU A 161 -14.75 15.57 8.36
N ASN A 162 -13.79 15.00 9.10
CA ASN A 162 -12.48 14.64 8.56
C ASN A 162 -12.59 13.58 7.46
N LEU A 163 -13.47 12.58 7.61
CA LEU A 163 -13.75 11.63 6.53
C LEU A 163 -14.23 12.34 5.25
N ARG A 164 -15.20 13.27 5.37
CA ARG A 164 -15.69 14.07 4.22
C ARG A 164 -14.58 14.95 3.64
N ARG A 165 -13.72 15.52 4.48
CA ARG A 165 -12.57 16.33 4.06
C ARG A 165 -11.57 15.50 3.24
N LEU A 166 -11.19 14.32 3.72
CA LEU A 166 -10.27 13.42 2.99
C LEU A 166 -10.88 12.97 1.65
N HIS A 167 -12.17 12.66 1.62
CA HIS A 167 -12.88 12.35 0.38
C HIS A 167 -12.89 13.55 -0.59
N ALA A 168 -13.14 14.77 -0.11
CA ALA A 168 -13.08 15.98 -0.94
C ALA A 168 -11.68 16.20 -1.52
N LEU A 169 -10.64 15.88 -0.76
CA LEU A 169 -9.23 16.01 -1.17
C LEU A 169 -8.74 14.95 -2.16
N GLY A 170 -9.53 13.90 -2.42
CA GLY A 170 -9.20 12.91 -3.44
C GLY A 170 -9.27 11.45 -3.00
N ALA A 171 -9.47 11.17 -1.72
CA ALA A 171 -9.52 9.79 -1.23
C ALA A 171 -10.67 9.01 -1.89
N GLY A 172 -10.33 7.90 -2.54
CA GLY A 172 -11.28 6.98 -3.21
C GLY A 172 -11.56 5.70 -2.42
N TYR A 173 -10.70 5.34 -1.46
CA TYR A 173 -10.98 4.34 -0.43
C TYR A 173 -10.43 4.77 0.93
N MET A 174 -10.90 4.11 1.99
CA MET A 174 -10.27 4.12 3.31
C MET A 174 -10.18 2.69 3.87
N THR A 175 -8.98 2.26 4.26
CA THR A 175 -8.78 1.05 5.07
C THR A 175 -9.24 1.34 6.49
N LEU A 176 -10.16 0.53 7.03
CA LEU A 176 -10.80 0.81 8.33
C LEU A 176 -9.81 0.82 9.50
N THR A 177 -8.84 -0.09 9.50
CA THR A 177 -7.82 -0.19 10.56
C THR A 177 -6.45 -0.47 9.95
N HIS A 178 -5.41 -0.21 10.74
CA HIS A 178 -4.06 -0.68 10.47
C HIS A 178 -3.63 -1.65 11.60
N SER A 179 -2.36 -2.06 11.66
CA SER A 179 -1.84 -3.14 12.51
C SER A 179 -1.72 -2.84 14.02
N ASP A 180 -2.49 -1.90 14.58
CA ASP A 180 -2.47 -1.61 16.02
C ASP A 180 -3.90 -1.48 16.60
N THR A 181 -4.03 -1.80 17.89
CA THR A 181 -5.24 -1.52 18.67
C THR A 181 -5.01 -0.22 19.42
N LEU A 182 -5.84 0.78 19.12
CA LEU A 182 -5.80 2.07 19.79
C LEU A 182 -6.62 1.92 21.09
N ALA A 183 -5.92 1.84 22.22
CA ALA A 183 -6.49 1.73 23.56
C ALA A 183 -6.19 2.98 24.39
#